data_AF-A0A2P7NRK0-F1
#
_entry.id   AF-A0A2P7NRK0-F1
#
_cell.length_a   1.000
_cell.length_b   1.000
_cell.length_c   1.000
_cell.angle_alpha   90.00
_cell.angle_beta   90.00
_cell.angle_gamma   90.00
#
_symmetry.space_group_name_H-M   'P 1'
#
loop_
_entity.id
_entity.type
_entity.pdbx_description
1 polymer ?
#
loop_
_entity_poly.entity_id
_entity_poly.type
_entity_poly.pdbx_seq_one_letter_code
_entity_poly.pdbx_strand_id
1 'polypeptide(L)'
;MLTYIIIVLAIAAVGGVILATRVFAGQLAPWSLSIVHALLGATGLVMLIMLVLESPGDSRLTSALGLLVVAALGGFYLASIHAKNNVAPRNVVIIHAVLAVAGFLTLLSLFI
;
A
#
# COMPACT_ATOMS: atom_id res chain seq x y z
N MET A 1 -7.43 1.49 -17.61
CA MET A 1 -6.26 1.37 -16.70
C MET A 1 -6.66 1.54 -15.22
N LEU A 2 -7.38 2.61 -14.85
CA LEU A 2 -7.82 2.88 -13.47
C LEU A 2 -8.47 1.68 -12.74
N THR A 3 -9.45 1.00 -13.36
CA THR A 3 -10.12 -0.17 -12.76
C THR A 3 -9.13 -1.28 -12.36
N TYR A 4 -8.14 -1.58 -13.20
CA TYR A 4 -7.13 -2.58 -12.89
C TYR A 4 -6.24 -2.17 -11.71
N ILE A 5 -5.88 -0.87 -11.62
CA ILE A 5 -5.13 -0.32 -10.48
C ILE A 5 -5.91 -0.54 -9.19
N ILE A 6 -7.21 -0.19 -9.19
CA ILE A 6 -8.07 -0.36 -8.02
C ILE A 6 -8.16 -1.83 -7.61
N ILE A 7 -8.39 -2.74 -8.55
CA ILE A 7 -8.48 -4.17 -8.24
C ILE A 7 -7.18 -4.68 -7.61
N VAL A 8 -6.02 -4.36 -8.21
CA VAL A 8 -4.72 -4.80 -7.70
C VAL A 8 -4.44 -4.23 -6.31
N LEU A 9 -4.67 -2.92 -6.10
CA LEU A 9 -4.48 -2.28 -4.79
C LEU A 9 -5.47 -2.78 -3.74
N ALA A 10 -6.72 -3.12 -4.13
CA ALA A 10 -7.70 -3.69 -3.22
C ALA A 10 -7.27 -5.08 -2.74
N ILE A 11 -6.77 -5.94 -3.64
CA ILE A 11 -6.23 -7.26 -3.27
C ILE A 11 -4.99 -7.08 -2.37
N ALA A 12 -4.11 -6.13 -2.70
CA ALA A 12 -2.97 -5.79 -1.85
C ALA A 12 -3.43 -5.37 -0.45
N ALA A 13 -4.43 -4.50 -0.34
CA ALA A 13 -4.96 -4.01 0.93
C ALA A 13 -5.52 -5.14 1.81
N VAL A 14 -6.22 -6.12 1.23
CA VAL A 14 -6.67 -7.32 1.96
C VAL A 14 -5.48 -8.08 2.55
N GLY A 15 -4.41 -8.29 1.78
CA GLY A 15 -3.17 -8.87 2.29
C GLY A 15 -2.56 -8.06 3.44
N GLY A 16 -2.57 -6.73 3.32
CA GLY A 16 -2.09 -5.81 4.36
C GLY A 16 -2.87 -5.91 5.67
N VAL A 17 -4.20 -6.04 5.60
CA VAL A 17 -5.05 -6.25 6.79
C VAL A 17 -4.69 -7.56 7.49
N ILE A 18 -4.53 -8.65 6.74
CA ILE A 18 -4.14 -9.95 7.30
C ILE A 18 -2.77 -9.85 7.98
N LEU A 19 -1.79 -9.20 7.35
CA LEU A 19 -0.47 -8.97 7.95
C LEU A 19 -0.56 -8.13 9.23
N ALA A 20 -1.37 -7.07 9.23
CA ALA A 20 -1.56 -6.21 10.39
C ALA A 20 -2.15 -6.97 11.60
N THR A 21 -3.09 -7.89 11.38
CA THR A 21 -3.64 -8.71 12.49
C THR A 21 -2.57 -9.55 13.18
N ARG A 22 -1.60 -10.09 12.42
CA ARG A 22 -0.46 -10.86 12.97
C ARG A 22 0.45 -9.98 13.80
N VAL A 23 0.79 -8.78 13.30
CA VAL A 23 1.62 -7.82 14.02
C VAL A 23 0.94 -7.35 15.32
N PHE A 24 -0.36 -7.08 15.29
CA PHE A 24 -1.10 -6.70 16.50
C PHE A 24 -1.22 -7.85 17.50
N ALA A 25 -1.24 -9.10 17.03
CA ALA A 25 -1.11 -10.28 17.88
C ALA A 25 0.32 -10.51 18.43
N GLY A 26 1.29 -9.66 18.10
CA GLY A 26 2.69 -9.81 18.53
C GLY A 26 3.44 -10.92 17.79
N GLN A 27 2.92 -11.38 16.66
CA GLN A 27 3.51 -12.43 15.84
C GLN A 27 4.29 -11.85 14.66
N LEU A 28 5.26 -12.62 14.17
CA LEU A 28 5.86 -12.34 12.86
C LEU A 28 4.81 -12.55 11.77
N ALA A 29 4.74 -11.59 10.85
CA ALA A 29 3.91 -11.73 9.66
C ALA A 29 4.44 -12.88 8.77
N PRO A 30 3.60 -13.62 8.04
CA PRO A 30 4.07 -14.62 7.09
C PRO A 30 4.85 -13.97 5.94
N TRP A 31 6.09 -14.40 5.72
CA TRP A 31 6.97 -13.86 4.67
C TRP A 31 6.34 -13.95 3.27
N SER A 32 5.73 -15.08 2.94
CA SER A 32 5.07 -15.29 1.64
C SER A 32 3.99 -14.24 1.39
N LEU A 33 3.15 -13.99 2.38
CA LEU A 33 2.08 -12.99 2.28
C LEU A 33 2.65 -11.56 2.25
N SER A 34 3.71 -11.28 3.00
CA SER A 34 4.39 -9.98 2.99
C SER A 34 4.96 -9.66 1.61
N ILE A 35 5.61 -10.63 0.96
CA ILE A 35 6.14 -10.48 -0.40
C ILE A 35 5.01 -10.29 -1.41
N VAL A 36 3.95 -11.10 -1.35
CA VAL A 36 2.79 -10.95 -2.26
C VAL A 36 2.13 -9.59 -2.09
N HIS A 37 1.91 -9.14 -0.85
CA HIS A 37 1.38 -7.81 -0.56
C HIS A 37 2.26 -6.71 -1.15
N ALA A 38 3.58 -6.78 -0.92
CA ALA A 38 4.53 -5.80 -1.41
C ALA A 38 4.58 -5.77 -2.95
N LEU A 39 4.57 -6.94 -3.61
CA LEU A 39 4.58 -7.04 -5.07
C LEU A 39 3.29 -6.47 -5.66
N LEU A 40 2.12 -6.82 -5.13
CA LEU A 40 0.85 -6.27 -5.59
C LEU A 40 0.78 -4.76 -5.38
N GLY A 41 1.24 -4.27 -4.21
CA GLY A 41 1.34 -2.84 -3.93
C GLY A 41 2.26 -2.11 -4.90
N ALA A 42 3.45 -2.66 -5.17
CA ALA A 42 4.40 -2.11 -6.13
C ALA A 42 3.85 -2.11 -7.55
N THR A 43 3.20 -3.19 -7.99
CA THR A 43 2.54 -3.25 -9.30
C THR A 43 1.44 -2.20 -9.42
N GLY A 44 0.58 -2.06 -8.41
CA GLY A 44 -0.43 -1.01 -8.35
C GLY A 44 0.17 0.39 -8.44
N LEU A 45 1.27 0.64 -7.71
CA LEU A 45 1.96 1.92 -7.71
C LEU A 45 2.59 2.24 -9.07
N VAL A 46 3.24 1.27 -9.71
CA VAL A 46 3.82 1.45 -11.07
C VAL A 46 2.74 1.78 -12.08
N MET A 47 1.61 1.07 -12.07
CA MET A 47 0.49 1.37 -12.96
C MET A 47 -0.11 2.77 -12.68
N LEU A 48 -0.17 3.20 -11.41
CA LEU A 48 -0.62 4.56 -11.07
C LEU A 48 0.35 5.63 -11.56
N ILE A 49 1.66 5.39 -11.48
CA ILE A 49 2.68 6.30 -12.04
C ILE A 49 2.44 6.45 -13.56
N MET A 50 2.25 5.34 -14.27
CA MET A 50 1.94 5.38 -15.71
C MET A 50 0.66 6.19 -15.99
N LEU A 51 -0.40 5.99 -15.20
CA LEU A 51 -1.65 6.75 -15.34
C LEU A 51 -1.46 8.25 -15.14
N VAL A 52 -0.69 8.66 -14.13
CA VAL A 52 -0.39 10.07 -13.88
C VAL A 52 0.40 10.70 -15.03
N LEU A 53 1.33 9.96 -15.63
CA LEU A 53 2.11 10.43 -16.78
C LEU A 53 1.25 10.58 -18.04
N GLU A 54 0.26 9.71 -18.24
CA GLU A 54 -0.71 9.80 -19.35
C GLU A 54 -1.76 10.90 -19.14
N SER A 55 -2.05 11.25 -17.89
CA SER A 55 -3.09 12.22 -17.51
C SER A 55 -2.52 13.37 -16.65
N PRO A 56 -1.60 14.19 -17.20
CA PRO A 56 -0.98 15.27 -16.44
C PRO A 56 -2.02 16.33 -16.05
N GLY A 57 -1.93 16.83 -14.81
CA GLY A 57 -2.78 17.91 -14.29
C GLY A 57 -3.99 17.46 -13.46
N ASP A 58 -4.28 16.17 -13.36
CA ASP A 58 -5.31 15.67 -12.44
C ASP A 58 -4.79 15.68 -10.99
N SER A 59 -5.36 16.58 -10.18
CA SER A 59 -5.00 16.77 -8.78
C SER A 59 -5.35 15.58 -7.90
N ARG A 60 -6.40 14.81 -8.24
CA ARG A 60 -6.80 13.61 -7.48
C ARG A 60 -5.83 12.47 -7.74
N LEU A 61 -5.46 12.22 -9.00
CA LEU A 61 -4.46 11.21 -9.37
C LEU A 61 -3.10 11.48 -8.73
N THR A 62 -2.62 12.72 -8.81
CA THR A 62 -1.33 13.13 -8.21
C THR A 62 -1.35 13.07 -6.69
N SER A 63 -2.46 13.44 -6.04
CA SER A 63 -2.62 13.31 -4.59
C SER A 63 -2.64 11.85 -4.14
N ALA A 64 -3.38 10.98 -4.85
CA ALA A 64 -3.40 9.55 -4.57
C ALA A 64 -2.00 8.93 -4.71
N LEU A 65 -1.26 9.30 -5.75
CA LEU A 65 0.12 8.86 -5.95
C LEU A 65 1.01 9.30 -4.79
N GLY A 66 0.95 10.58 -4.38
CA GLY A 66 1.73 11.09 -3.26
C GLY A 66 1.48 10.30 -1.96
N LEU A 67 0.21 10.07 -1.61
CA LEU A 67 -0.16 9.28 -0.43
C LEU A 67 0.35 7.84 -0.50
N LEU A 68 0.19 7.18 -1.65
CA LEU A 68 0.62 5.79 -1.83
C LEU A 68 2.14 5.64 -1.88
N VAL A 69 2.89 6.65 -2.37
CA VAL A 69 4.35 6.66 -2.28
C VAL A 69 4.81 6.75 -0.82
N VAL A 70 4.24 7.65 -0.02
CA VAL A 70 4.59 7.75 1.41
C VAL A 70 4.21 6.46 2.15
N ALA A 71 3.05 5.88 1.83
CA ALA A 71 2.67 4.57 2.37
C ALA A 71 3.69 3.48 1.98
N ALA A 72 4.09 3.40 0.70
CA ALA A 72 5.07 2.42 0.23
C ALA A 72 6.42 2.54 0.95
N LEU A 73 6.91 3.77 1.20
CA LEU A 73 8.11 4.00 2.00
C LEU A 73 7.96 3.46 3.44
N GLY A 74 6.80 3.66 4.06
CA GLY A 74 6.46 3.03 5.34
C GLY A 74 6.48 1.50 5.26
N GLY A 75 5.96 0.93 4.17
CA GLY A 75 5.98 -0.51 3.91
C GLY A 75 7.40 -1.07 3.78
N PHE A 76 8.29 -0.41 3.05
CA PHE A 76 9.70 -0.79 2.95
C PHE A 76 10.43 -0.71 4.29
N TYR A 77 10.15 0.33 5.10
CA TYR A 77 10.67 0.41 6.46
C TYR A 77 10.21 -0.78 7.32
N LEU A 78 8.92 -1.12 7.29
CA LEU A 78 8.39 -2.30 7.98
C LEU A 78 9.02 -3.60 7.49
N ALA A 79 9.22 -3.74 6.18
CA ALA A 79 9.91 -4.89 5.58
C ALA A 79 11.37 -4.99 6.04
N SER A 80 12.07 -3.87 6.25
CA SER A 80 13.44 -3.87 6.78
C SER A 80 13.54 -4.38 8.22
N ILE A 81 12.49 -4.17 9.03
CA ILE A 81 12.38 -4.71 10.38
C ILE A 81 12.04 -6.19 10.31
N HIS A 82 11.13 -6.56 9.41
CA HIS A 82 10.74 -7.94 9.18
C HIS A 82 11.93 -8.81 8.71
N ALA A 83 12.80 -8.26 7.85
CA ALA A 83 14.08 -8.85 7.42
C ALA A 83 15.02 -9.20 8.59
N LYS A 84 14.88 -8.53 9.73
CA LYS A 84 15.66 -8.77 10.95
C LYS A 84 14.95 -9.75 11.92
N ASN A 85 13.88 -10.40 11.48
CA ASN A 85 13.01 -11.27 12.30
C ASN A 85 12.44 -10.58 13.54
N ASN A 86 12.23 -9.26 13.47
CA ASN A 86 11.60 -8.49 14.52
C ASN A 86 10.12 -8.26 14.21
N VAL A 87 9.29 -8.26 15.26
CA VAL A 87 7.88 -7.86 15.14
C VAL A 87 7.83 -6.37 14.81
N ALA A 88 7.06 -6.03 13.78
CA ALA A 88 6.92 -4.65 13.33
C ALA A 88 6.32 -3.75 14.43
N PRO A 89 6.79 -2.49 14.54
CA PRO A 89 6.26 -1.54 15.51
C PRO A 89 4.83 -1.12 15.10
N ARG A 90 3.89 -1.29 16.04
CA ARG A 90 2.44 -1.14 15.80
C ARG A 90 2.04 0.24 15.30
N ASN A 91 2.69 1.29 15.81
CA ASN A 91 2.45 2.67 15.39
C ASN A 91 2.76 2.87 13.90
N VAL A 92 3.85 2.30 13.40
CA VAL A 92 4.23 2.43 11.98
C VAL A 92 3.29 1.64 11.07
N VAL A 93 2.81 0.47 11.52
CA VAL A 93 1.77 -0.29 10.79
C VAL A 93 0.49 0.54 10.65
N ILE A 94 0.06 1.22 11.71
CA ILE A 94 -1.13 2.08 11.68
C ILE A 94 -0.93 3.25 10.69
N ILE A 95 0.21 3.95 10.77
CA ILE A 95 0.52 5.08 9.88
C ILE A 95 0.55 4.60 8.41
N HIS A 96 1.23 3.49 8.14
CA HIS A 96 1.27 2.89 6.81
C HIS A 96 -0.13 2.55 6.30
N ALA A 97 -0.94 1.86 7.11
CA ALA A 97 -2.29 1.45 6.74
C ALA A 97 -3.21 2.66 6.48
N VAL A 98 -3.17 3.68 7.34
CA VAL A 98 -3.99 4.90 7.18
C VAL A 98 -3.62 5.64 5.90
N LEU A 99 -2.32 5.82 5.62
CA LEU A 99 -1.86 6.47 4.38
C LEU A 99 -2.25 5.65 3.14
N ALA A 100 -2.12 4.32 3.20
CA ALA A 100 -2.52 3.43 2.12
C ALA A 100 -4.02 3.50 1.83
N VAL A 101 -4.85 3.46 2.89
CA VAL A 101 -6.32 3.57 2.77
C VAL A 101 -6.71 4.95 2.25
N ALA A 102 -6.14 6.03 2.77
CA ALA A 102 -6.42 7.38 2.30
C ALA A 102 -6.03 7.55 0.81
N GLY A 103 -4.87 7.05 0.40
CA GLY A 103 -4.42 7.06 -1.00
C GLY A 103 -5.35 6.24 -1.91
N PHE A 104 -5.74 5.04 -1.46
CA PHE A 104 -6.68 4.19 -2.19
C PHE A 104 -8.06 4.84 -2.34
N LEU A 105 -8.62 5.41 -1.26
CA LEU A 105 -9.92 6.11 -1.31
C LEU A 105 -9.87 7.38 -2.15
N THR A 106 -8.74 8.11 -2.12
CA THR A 106 -8.52 9.25 -3.02
C THR A 106 -8.54 8.80 -4.48
N LEU A 107 -7.90 7.67 -4.80
CA LEU A 107 -7.93 7.09 -6.14
C LEU A 107 -9.35 6.61 -6.53
N LEU A 108 -10.06 5.95 -5.61
CA LEU A 108 -11.42 5.47 -5.81
C LEU A 108 -12.42 6.62 -6.05
N SER A 109 -12.16 7.79 -5.50
CA SER A 109 -13.00 8.99 -5.71
C SER A 109 -13.05 9.46 -7.17
N LEU A 110 -12.18 8.96 -8.05
CA LEU A 110 -12.24 9.26 -9.49
C LEU A 110 -13.45 8.62 -10.20
N PHE A 111 -14.13 7.68 -9.54
CA PHE A 111 -15.39 7.11 -10.03
C PHE A 111 -16.63 7.96 -9.69
N ILE A 112 -16.44 9.07 -8.98
CA ILE A 112 -17.47 10.00 -8.52
C ILE A 112 -17.16 11.39 -9.08
#